data_AF-A0A9E7Z1J0-F1
#
_entry.id   AF-A0A9E7Z1J0-F1
#
_cell.length_a   1.000
_cell.length_b   1.000
_cell.length_c   1.000
_cell.angle_alpha   90.00
_cell.angle_beta   90.00
_cell.angle_gamma   90.00
#
_symmetry.space_group_name_H-M   'P 1'
#
loop_
_entity.id
_entity.type
_entity.pdbx_description
1 polymer ?
#
loop_
_entity_poly.entity_id
_entity_poly.type
_entity_poly.pdbx_seq_one_letter_code
_entity_poly.pdbx_strand_id
1 'polypeptide(L)'
;MASGLLPWTQERFKAAVAEAAAQPDRSSRTQALLVLMREEHPAYVQCSAAEVVRRRGWVLVELGNAGLEPAAMPIVLEELETGHQPYLLAAAARALRQAEAPSPALAPILLRALEALARRDDLVDLTVWGGTAASDAAGSALGEALATLRWLAPQAHGIRQGLRDLADGAAGPLAEDHRLAVQAVLDDIAARDLPDSSDCCALPLSWRRFASGGDAAAPISTVCFEDQDGVSVSWDRLFLGQPSVVAFFYTRCDNEQKCSLTVSQLAQVQRLLVSAGAQTSVRLAAITYDPDFDLPHRLRGYAESRSLVPGAHCRMLRTTQGRDALQDYFTLGVNFAGSVVNRHRIEVFVLDASGRIRATYQRLGWDPAELVNEVQRITNAPERIAEGQGKGAAITGTAPGLWALLLALLPKCPICGATYLSSSGLLALPYLSGWQQSWPAILLLLIINLAAMAWFARSRKRWWALAWSVAGAVTLIGPGLALGHAMAMVLGAAFTAVGSLLAAAAVVPGIRGGGRGPGIGSVRRPRRPAGRTVPLVRQAATGESPPPS
;
A
#
# COMPACT_ATOMS: atom_id res chain seq x y z
N MET A 1 -3.97 -11.15 -18.42
CA MET A 1 -4.39 -12.50 -18.90
C MET A 1 -4.61 -13.38 -17.68
N ALA A 2 -5.85 -13.67 -17.31
CA ALA A 2 -6.16 -14.49 -16.13
C ALA A 2 -6.02 -15.97 -16.48
N SER A 3 -4.91 -16.57 -16.07
CA SER A 3 -4.66 -18.01 -16.21
C SER A 3 -5.64 -18.83 -15.35
N GLY A 4 -6.53 -19.57 -16.02
CA GLY A 4 -6.72 -21.02 -15.78
C GLY A 4 -7.25 -21.55 -14.44
N LEU A 5 -7.62 -20.72 -13.46
CA LEU A 5 -8.26 -21.24 -12.25
C LEU A 5 -9.76 -21.41 -12.47
N LEU A 6 -10.23 -22.66 -12.43
CA LEU A 6 -11.67 -22.97 -12.39
C LEU A 6 -12.33 -22.20 -11.23
N PRO A 7 -13.51 -21.59 -11.44
CA PRO A 7 -14.27 -20.94 -10.38
C PRO A 7 -14.46 -21.89 -9.20
N TRP A 8 -14.33 -21.38 -7.98
CA TRP A 8 -14.55 -22.20 -6.80
C TRP A 8 -16.03 -22.60 -6.75
N THR A 9 -16.32 -23.89 -6.61
CA THR A 9 -17.67 -24.37 -6.31
C THR A 9 -18.09 -23.93 -4.91
N GLN A 10 -19.39 -23.86 -4.64
CA GLN A 10 -19.93 -23.64 -3.29
C GLN A 10 -19.34 -24.59 -2.26
N GLU A 11 -19.29 -25.90 -2.53
CA GLU A 11 -18.80 -26.88 -1.55
C GLU A 11 -17.31 -26.72 -1.26
N ARG A 12 -16.49 -26.44 -2.27
CA ARG A 12 -15.08 -26.06 -2.08
C ARG A 12 -14.94 -24.84 -1.17
N PHE A 13 -15.76 -23.80 -1.38
CA PHE A 13 -15.70 -22.60 -0.54
C PHE A 13 -16.11 -22.90 0.90
N LYS A 14 -17.21 -23.63 1.11
CA LYS A 14 -17.66 -24.06 2.44
C LYS A 14 -16.59 -24.90 3.16
N ALA A 15 -15.93 -25.81 2.46
CA ALA A 15 -14.84 -26.60 3.01
C ALA A 15 -13.66 -25.72 3.45
N ALA A 16 -13.27 -24.74 2.63
CA ALA A 16 -12.21 -23.79 2.98
C ALA A 16 -12.58 -22.91 4.19
N VAL A 17 -13.84 -22.48 4.31
CA VAL A 17 -14.31 -21.76 5.50
C VAL A 17 -14.27 -22.65 6.73
N ALA A 18 -14.72 -23.90 6.63
CA ALA A 18 -14.67 -24.86 7.74
C ALA A 18 -13.23 -25.14 8.18
N GLU A 19 -12.29 -25.27 7.24
CA GLU A 19 -10.85 -25.43 7.53
C GLU A 19 -10.27 -24.18 8.23
N ALA A 20 -10.66 -22.98 7.78
CA ALA A 20 -10.27 -21.73 8.42
C ALA A 20 -10.86 -21.61 9.84
N ALA A 21 -12.11 -22.01 10.04
CA ALA A 21 -12.78 -22.00 11.34
C ALA A 21 -12.21 -23.06 12.31
N ALA A 22 -11.70 -24.18 11.78
CA ALA A 22 -11.11 -25.26 12.58
C ALA A 22 -9.70 -24.97 13.12
N GLN A 23 -9.09 -23.82 12.78
CA GLN A 23 -7.77 -23.47 13.29
C GLN A 23 -7.78 -23.43 14.84
N PRO A 24 -6.74 -23.99 15.49
CA PRO A 24 -6.75 -24.21 16.94
C PRO A 24 -6.61 -22.90 17.73
N ASP A 25 -5.81 -21.98 17.20
CA ASP A 25 -5.55 -20.66 17.79
C ASP A 25 -6.55 -19.62 17.28
N ARG A 26 -7.02 -18.74 18.17
CA ARG A 26 -8.03 -17.70 17.86
C ARG A 26 -7.52 -16.75 16.78
N SER A 27 -6.29 -16.24 16.92
CA SER A 27 -5.71 -15.29 15.98
C SER A 27 -5.45 -15.91 14.61
N SER A 28 -4.99 -17.16 14.58
CA SER A 28 -4.80 -17.93 13.35
C SER A 28 -6.13 -18.20 12.63
N ARG A 29 -7.18 -18.52 13.38
CA ARG A 29 -8.55 -18.69 12.87
C ARG A 29 -9.07 -17.42 12.23
N THR A 30 -8.99 -16.30 12.94
CA THR A 30 -9.40 -14.99 12.42
C THR A 30 -8.62 -14.65 11.17
N GLN A 31 -7.29 -14.79 11.18
CA GLN A 31 -6.46 -14.47 10.01
C GLN A 31 -6.84 -15.33 8.79
N ALA A 32 -7.09 -16.62 8.97
CA ALA A 32 -7.52 -17.52 7.90
C ALA A 32 -8.89 -17.12 7.32
N LEU A 33 -9.85 -16.75 8.17
CA LEU A 33 -11.16 -16.25 7.74
C LEU A 33 -11.04 -14.89 7.03
N LEU A 34 -10.17 -13.99 7.51
CA LEU A 34 -9.94 -12.68 6.88
C LEU A 34 -9.34 -12.81 5.46
N VAL A 35 -8.52 -13.83 5.20
CA VAL A 35 -8.03 -14.11 3.83
C VAL A 35 -9.19 -14.39 2.89
N LEU A 36 -10.21 -15.13 3.33
CA LEU A 36 -11.42 -15.41 2.56
C LEU A 36 -12.32 -14.17 2.41
N MET A 37 -12.15 -13.13 3.22
CA MET A 37 -12.90 -11.86 3.10
C MET A 37 -12.27 -10.84 2.14
N ARG A 38 -11.10 -11.14 1.57
CA ARG A 38 -10.44 -10.25 0.60
C ARG A 38 -11.25 -10.23 -0.70
N GLU A 39 -11.59 -9.04 -1.19
CA GLU A 39 -12.38 -8.84 -2.39
C GLU A 39 -11.69 -9.48 -3.61
N GLU A 40 -10.37 -9.34 -3.71
CA GLU A 40 -9.53 -9.91 -4.77
C GLU A 40 -9.34 -11.44 -4.68
N HIS A 41 -9.90 -12.10 -3.66
CA HIS A 41 -9.66 -13.53 -3.44
C HIS A 41 -10.19 -14.40 -4.62
N PRO A 42 -9.43 -15.41 -5.09
CA PRO A 42 -9.81 -16.23 -6.24
C PRO A 42 -11.17 -16.93 -6.12
N ALA A 43 -11.65 -17.13 -4.89
CA ALA A 43 -12.98 -17.66 -4.66
C ALA A 43 -14.09 -16.81 -5.30
N TYR A 44 -13.93 -15.49 -5.40
CA TYR A 44 -14.97 -14.59 -5.90
C TYR A 44 -14.97 -14.39 -7.41
N VAL A 45 -14.00 -14.97 -8.12
CA VAL A 45 -13.88 -14.83 -9.57
C VAL A 45 -15.12 -15.41 -10.27
N GLN A 46 -15.74 -14.61 -11.14
CA GLN A 46 -16.96 -14.95 -11.88
C GLN A 46 -18.21 -15.25 -11.02
N CYS A 47 -18.17 -14.96 -9.71
CA CYS A 47 -19.36 -15.09 -8.87
C CYS A 47 -20.38 -14.00 -9.23
N SER A 48 -21.66 -14.33 -9.18
CA SER A 48 -22.72 -13.31 -9.17
C SER A 48 -22.67 -12.48 -7.88
N ALA A 49 -23.26 -11.28 -7.88
CA ALA A 49 -23.35 -10.45 -6.67
C ALA A 49 -24.04 -11.20 -5.51
N ALA A 50 -25.13 -11.93 -5.80
CA ALA A 50 -25.82 -12.74 -4.80
C ALA A 50 -24.94 -13.86 -4.22
N GLU A 51 -24.07 -14.46 -5.04
CA GLU A 51 -23.15 -15.49 -4.56
C GLU A 51 -22.01 -14.92 -3.71
N VAL A 52 -21.49 -13.74 -4.06
CA VAL A 52 -20.53 -13.00 -3.22
C VAL A 52 -21.16 -12.68 -1.86
N VAL A 53 -22.41 -12.22 -1.84
CA VAL A 53 -23.19 -11.96 -0.62
C VAL A 53 -23.27 -13.21 0.26
N ARG A 54 -23.66 -14.36 -0.30
CA ARG A 54 -23.76 -15.62 0.47
C ARG A 54 -22.42 -16.06 1.04
N ARG A 55 -21.36 -16.01 0.24
CA ARG A 55 -19.99 -16.37 0.63
C ARG A 55 -19.47 -15.51 1.78
N ARG A 56 -19.57 -14.19 1.63
CA ARG A 56 -19.10 -13.25 2.66
C ARG A 56 -19.92 -13.33 3.94
N GLY A 57 -21.24 -13.44 3.83
CA GLY A 57 -22.12 -13.58 5.00
C GLY A 57 -21.78 -14.83 5.80
N TRP A 58 -21.48 -15.95 5.13
CA TRP A 58 -21.05 -17.17 5.80
C TRP A 58 -19.73 -16.99 6.56
N VAL A 59 -18.75 -16.31 5.97
CA VAL A 59 -17.48 -16.01 6.65
C VAL A 59 -17.68 -15.06 7.83
N LEU A 60 -18.58 -14.07 7.73
CA LEU A 60 -18.93 -13.18 8.84
C LEU A 60 -19.57 -13.92 10.02
N VAL A 61 -20.45 -14.89 9.74
CA VAL A 61 -21.02 -15.76 10.77
C VAL A 61 -19.91 -16.52 11.50
N GLU A 62 -18.96 -17.11 10.77
CA GLU A 62 -17.85 -17.84 11.39
C GLU A 62 -16.87 -16.94 12.14
N LEU A 63 -16.64 -15.71 11.67
CA LEU A 63 -15.89 -14.70 12.43
C LEU A 63 -16.57 -14.37 13.77
N GLY A 64 -17.90 -14.30 13.78
CA GLY A 64 -18.68 -14.17 15.01
C GLY A 64 -18.54 -15.39 15.92
N ASN A 65 -18.72 -16.59 15.39
CA ASN A 65 -18.60 -17.85 16.15
C ASN A 65 -17.21 -18.04 16.77
N ALA A 66 -16.17 -17.47 16.15
CA ALA A 66 -14.80 -17.48 16.66
C ALA A 66 -14.55 -16.51 17.83
N GLY A 67 -15.50 -15.64 18.16
CA GLY A 67 -15.32 -14.51 19.06
C GLY A 67 -14.56 -13.37 18.37
N LEU A 68 -15.23 -12.26 18.08
CA LEU A 68 -14.72 -11.24 17.17
C LEU A 68 -13.44 -10.58 17.71
N GLU A 69 -12.32 -10.80 17.02
CA GLU A 69 -11.04 -10.15 17.34
C GLU A 69 -10.94 -8.74 16.72
N PRO A 70 -10.14 -7.84 17.31
CA PRO A 70 -9.95 -6.48 16.80
C PRO A 70 -9.51 -6.41 15.33
N ALA A 71 -8.77 -7.42 14.84
CA ALA A 71 -8.32 -7.49 13.45
C ALA A 71 -9.46 -7.63 12.43
N ALA A 72 -10.59 -8.23 12.84
CA ALA A 72 -11.76 -8.42 11.98
C ALA A 72 -12.76 -7.24 12.05
N MET A 73 -12.60 -6.36 13.04
CA MET A 73 -13.49 -5.22 13.27
C MET A 73 -13.69 -4.35 12.02
N PRO A 74 -12.64 -3.96 11.24
CA PRO A 74 -12.84 -3.09 10.08
C PRO A 74 -13.77 -3.68 9.01
N ILE A 75 -13.77 -5.01 8.84
CA ILE A 75 -14.63 -5.68 7.85
C ILE A 75 -16.08 -5.74 8.34
N VAL A 76 -16.29 -6.02 9.62
CA VAL A 76 -17.64 -6.01 10.23
C VAL A 76 -18.24 -4.62 10.17
N LEU A 77 -17.46 -3.59 10.52
CA LEU A 77 -17.90 -2.20 10.49
C LEU A 77 -18.14 -1.70 9.06
N GLU A 78 -17.38 -2.15 8.05
CA GLU A 78 -17.64 -1.81 6.65
C GLU A 78 -19.05 -2.20 6.22
N GLU A 79 -19.44 -3.45 6.53
CA GLU A 79 -20.76 -3.94 6.16
C GLU A 79 -21.85 -3.18 6.91
N LEU A 80 -21.66 -2.86 8.20
CA LEU A 80 -22.65 -2.12 8.98
C LEU A 80 -22.75 -0.63 8.60
N GLU A 81 -21.65 0.02 8.23
CA GLU A 81 -21.63 1.45 7.91
C GLU A 81 -22.16 1.73 6.49
N THR A 82 -21.89 0.84 5.53
CA THR A 82 -22.16 1.10 4.11
C THR A 82 -22.92 -0.03 3.40
N GLY A 83 -23.15 -1.17 4.04
CA GLY A 83 -23.87 -2.29 3.46
C GLY A 83 -25.38 -2.04 3.36
N HIS A 84 -26.02 -2.74 2.43
CA HIS A 84 -27.47 -2.64 2.17
C HIS A 84 -28.11 -4.01 1.88
N GLN A 85 -27.36 -5.10 2.11
CA GLN A 85 -27.83 -6.46 1.91
C GLN A 85 -28.24 -7.05 3.26
N PRO A 86 -29.52 -7.41 3.47
CA PRO A 86 -30.02 -7.83 4.79
C PRO A 86 -29.20 -8.96 5.42
N TYR A 87 -28.86 -9.99 4.64
CA TYR A 87 -28.04 -11.10 5.13
C TYR A 87 -26.65 -10.67 5.63
N LEU A 88 -25.96 -9.77 4.91
CA LEU A 88 -24.64 -9.28 5.34
C LEU A 88 -24.75 -8.41 6.58
N LEU A 89 -25.76 -7.54 6.65
CA LEU A 89 -25.99 -6.68 7.82
C LEU A 89 -26.33 -7.51 9.06
N ALA A 90 -27.17 -8.53 8.93
CA ALA A 90 -27.49 -9.47 10.00
C ALA A 90 -26.26 -10.23 10.49
N ALA A 91 -25.48 -10.81 9.56
CA ALA A 91 -24.26 -11.53 9.89
C ALA A 91 -23.22 -10.62 10.56
N ALA A 92 -23.03 -9.41 10.04
CA ALA A 92 -22.12 -8.42 10.61
C ALA A 92 -22.58 -7.94 12.00
N ALA A 93 -23.87 -7.70 12.21
CA ALA A 93 -24.42 -7.31 13.50
C ALA A 93 -24.22 -8.43 14.54
N ARG A 94 -24.56 -9.67 14.18
CA ARG A 94 -24.33 -10.84 15.04
C ARG A 94 -22.85 -11.01 15.37
N ALA A 95 -21.95 -10.82 14.40
CA ALA A 95 -20.51 -10.86 14.63
C ALA A 95 -20.04 -9.75 15.57
N LEU A 96 -20.52 -8.51 15.38
CA LEU A 96 -20.18 -7.37 16.25
C LEU A 96 -20.56 -7.62 17.71
N ARG A 97 -21.72 -8.26 17.95
CA ARG A 97 -22.19 -8.64 19.29
C ARG A 97 -21.26 -9.61 20.02
N GLN A 98 -20.29 -10.22 19.33
CA GLN A 98 -19.26 -11.11 19.89
C GLN A 98 -17.94 -10.39 20.20
N ALA A 99 -17.87 -9.06 20.05
CA ALA A 99 -16.71 -8.29 20.48
C ALA A 99 -16.57 -8.28 22.01
N GLU A 100 -15.33 -8.18 22.51
CA GLU A 100 -15.03 -8.30 23.95
C GLU A 100 -15.71 -7.22 24.81
N ALA A 101 -15.86 -6.01 24.29
CA ALA A 101 -16.56 -4.94 24.97
C ALA A 101 -17.32 -4.06 23.98
N PRO A 102 -18.55 -3.60 24.32
CA PRO A 102 -19.18 -2.53 23.57
C PRO A 102 -18.36 -1.25 23.68
N SER A 103 -18.48 -0.37 22.69
CA SER A 103 -17.84 0.95 22.66
C SER A 103 -18.87 1.98 22.15
N PRO A 104 -18.96 3.20 22.72
CA PRO A 104 -19.93 4.20 22.26
C PRO A 104 -19.74 4.57 20.79
N ALA A 105 -18.52 4.47 20.29
CA ALA A 105 -18.15 4.76 18.92
C ALA A 105 -18.78 3.79 17.88
N LEU A 106 -19.28 2.64 18.32
CA LEU A 106 -20.03 1.69 17.48
C LEU A 106 -21.47 2.16 17.22
N ALA A 107 -22.02 3.00 18.09
CA ALA A 107 -23.44 3.33 18.07
C ALA A 107 -23.87 4.06 16.77
N PRO A 108 -23.12 5.07 16.26
CA PRO A 108 -23.48 5.71 14.99
C PRO A 108 -23.42 4.76 13.78
N ILE A 109 -22.50 3.79 13.79
CA ILE A 109 -22.40 2.79 12.72
C ILE A 109 -23.61 1.84 12.78
N LEU A 110 -23.94 1.35 13.97
CA LEU A 110 -25.09 0.45 14.13
C LEU A 110 -26.42 1.15 13.81
N LEU A 111 -26.56 2.43 14.16
CA LEU A 111 -27.74 3.23 13.79
C LEU A 111 -27.92 3.26 12.27
N ARG A 112 -26.86 3.49 11.48
CA ARG A 112 -26.95 3.46 10.01
C ARG A 112 -27.42 2.10 9.48
N ALA A 113 -26.92 1.00 10.06
CA ALA A 113 -27.37 -0.34 9.70
C ALA A 113 -28.87 -0.54 10.00
N LEU A 114 -29.33 -0.07 11.16
CA LEU A 114 -30.76 -0.12 11.54
C LEU A 114 -31.63 0.69 10.59
N GLU A 115 -31.22 1.92 10.24
CA GLU A 115 -31.93 2.76 9.27
C GLU A 115 -31.99 2.11 7.88
N ALA A 116 -30.91 1.46 7.45
CA ALA A 116 -30.88 0.72 6.18
C ALA A 116 -31.85 -0.46 6.19
N LEU A 117 -31.88 -1.23 7.29
CA LEU A 117 -32.76 -2.38 7.47
C LEU A 117 -34.23 -1.98 7.68
N ALA A 118 -34.51 -0.82 8.27
CA ALA A 118 -35.87 -0.30 8.40
C ALA A 118 -36.58 -0.11 7.04
N ARG A 119 -35.82 0.13 5.96
CA ARG A 119 -36.35 0.22 4.58
C ARG A 119 -36.41 -1.12 3.86
N ARG A 120 -35.65 -2.10 4.33
CA ARG A 120 -35.38 -3.35 3.60
C ARG A 120 -35.02 -4.47 4.58
N ASP A 121 -36.00 -4.84 5.40
CA ASP A 121 -35.87 -5.99 6.28
C ASP A 121 -36.15 -7.28 5.50
N ASP A 122 -35.55 -8.38 5.92
CA ASP A 122 -35.74 -9.71 5.32
C ASP A 122 -35.56 -10.78 6.39
N LEU A 123 -36.22 -11.93 6.21
CA LEU A 123 -36.07 -13.06 7.12
C LEU A 123 -34.71 -13.72 6.91
N VAL A 124 -34.01 -14.00 8.00
CA VAL A 124 -32.65 -14.55 7.94
C VAL A 124 -32.46 -15.75 8.84
N ASP A 125 -31.77 -16.77 8.35
CA ASP A 125 -31.28 -17.91 9.13
C ASP A 125 -29.75 -18.00 9.03
N LEU A 126 -29.07 -17.40 9.99
CA LEU A 126 -27.60 -17.37 10.03
C LEU A 126 -26.97 -18.73 10.36
N THR A 127 -27.75 -19.78 10.60
CA THR A 127 -27.23 -21.15 10.80
C THR A 127 -27.08 -21.94 9.51
N VAL A 128 -27.69 -21.45 8.42
CA VAL A 128 -27.69 -22.09 7.10
C VAL A 128 -26.94 -21.24 6.09
N TRP A 129 -26.26 -21.92 5.15
CA TRP A 129 -25.58 -21.27 4.05
C TRP A 129 -26.51 -20.33 3.27
N GLY A 130 -26.09 -19.07 3.12
CA GLY A 130 -26.81 -18.07 2.35
C GLY A 130 -27.98 -17.42 3.08
N GLY A 131 -28.29 -17.87 4.30
CA GLY A 131 -29.08 -17.06 5.22
C GLY A 131 -30.57 -17.01 4.97
N THR A 132 -31.15 -17.79 4.05
CA THR A 132 -32.57 -17.68 3.72
C THR A 132 -33.43 -18.47 4.69
N ALA A 133 -34.24 -17.79 5.49
CA ALA A 133 -35.21 -18.42 6.37
C ALA A 133 -36.53 -18.72 5.65
N ALA A 134 -37.17 -19.84 6.01
CA ALA A 134 -38.47 -20.25 5.47
C ALA A 134 -39.66 -19.86 6.36
N SER A 135 -39.41 -19.30 7.55
CA SER A 135 -40.42 -18.97 8.54
C SER A 135 -39.96 -17.82 9.43
N ASP A 136 -40.90 -17.01 9.90
CA ASP A 136 -40.70 -15.91 10.84
C ASP A 136 -40.01 -16.35 12.15
N ALA A 137 -40.08 -17.64 12.51
CA ALA A 137 -39.43 -18.19 13.69
C ALA A 137 -37.90 -18.05 13.67
N ALA A 138 -37.28 -17.90 12.50
CA ALA A 138 -35.84 -17.69 12.35
C ALA A 138 -35.40 -16.25 12.68
N GLY A 139 -36.34 -15.30 12.72
CA GLY A 139 -36.08 -13.88 12.91
C GLY A 139 -35.77 -13.14 11.61
N SER A 140 -35.50 -11.84 11.73
CA SER A 140 -35.18 -10.95 10.61
C SER A 140 -33.81 -10.29 10.75
N ALA A 141 -33.32 -9.73 9.66
CA ALA A 141 -32.06 -9.00 9.66
C ALA A 141 -32.10 -7.77 10.58
N LEU A 142 -33.21 -7.04 10.60
CA LEU A 142 -33.46 -5.96 11.54
C LEU A 142 -33.50 -6.49 12.98
N GLY A 143 -34.13 -7.64 13.23
CA GLY A 143 -34.13 -8.30 14.53
C GLY A 143 -32.72 -8.59 15.05
N GLU A 144 -31.81 -9.09 14.20
CA GLU A 144 -30.40 -9.32 14.55
C GLU A 144 -29.64 -8.01 14.87
N ALA A 145 -29.92 -6.95 14.12
CA ALA A 145 -29.35 -5.63 14.39
C ALA A 145 -29.88 -5.03 15.71
N LEU A 146 -31.17 -5.17 16.01
CA LEU A 146 -31.78 -4.73 17.27
C LEU A 146 -31.27 -5.52 18.47
N ALA A 147 -31.07 -6.83 18.34
CA ALA A 147 -30.43 -7.63 19.38
C ALA A 147 -28.99 -7.16 19.67
N THR A 148 -28.27 -6.69 18.64
CA THR A 148 -26.95 -6.06 18.78
C THR A 148 -27.03 -4.69 19.42
N LEU A 149 -28.05 -3.90 19.09
CA LEU A 149 -28.30 -2.61 19.74
C LEU A 149 -28.55 -2.79 21.24
N ARG A 150 -29.32 -3.82 21.64
CA ARG A 150 -29.57 -4.10 23.06
C ARG A 150 -28.31 -4.46 23.83
N TRP A 151 -27.38 -5.19 23.20
CA TRP A 151 -26.04 -5.42 23.76
C TRP A 151 -25.23 -4.12 23.89
N LEU A 152 -25.35 -3.20 22.92
CA LEU A 152 -24.67 -1.91 22.91
C LEU A 152 -25.33 -0.83 23.80
N ALA A 153 -26.60 -1.01 24.14
CA ALA A 153 -27.47 -0.02 24.78
C ALA A 153 -26.84 0.75 25.96
N PRO A 154 -26.08 0.10 26.89
CA PRO A 154 -25.40 0.81 27.97
C PRO A 154 -24.47 1.95 27.53
N GLN A 155 -24.04 1.96 26.27
CA GLN A 155 -23.07 2.89 25.71
C GLN A 155 -23.63 3.71 24.53
N ALA A 156 -24.91 3.51 24.17
CA ALA A 156 -25.53 4.08 22.97
C ALA A 156 -26.18 5.47 23.20
N HIS A 157 -25.87 6.18 24.28
CA HIS A 157 -26.49 7.47 24.61
C HIS A 157 -26.33 8.52 23.49
N GLY A 158 -25.18 8.53 22.79
CA GLY A 158 -24.89 9.47 21.71
C GLY A 158 -25.79 9.35 20.46
N ILE A 159 -26.59 8.29 20.33
CA ILE A 159 -27.53 8.11 19.21
C ILE A 159 -29.00 8.21 19.63
N ARG A 160 -29.29 8.70 20.84
CA ARG A 160 -30.66 8.77 21.38
C ARG A 160 -31.65 9.43 20.43
N GLN A 161 -31.27 10.55 19.81
CA GLN A 161 -32.15 11.24 18.86
C GLN A 161 -32.39 10.40 17.61
N GLY A 162 -31.36 9.81 17.02
CA GLY A 162 -31.53 8.95 15.84
C GLY A 162 -32.39 7.72 16.12
N LEU A 163 -32.33 7.15 17.33
CA LEU A 163 -33.24 6.07 17.75
C LEU A 163 -34.69 6.52 17.89
N ARG A 164 -34.95 7.76 18.34
CA ARG A 164 -36.30 8.34 18.33
C ARG A 164 -36.81 8.53 16.92
N ASP A 165 -36.01 9.14 16.05
CA ASP A 165 -36.35 9.36 14.65
C ASP A 165 -36.66 8.03 13.94
N LEU A 166 -35.89 6.98 14.24
CA LEU A 166 -36.13 5.61 13.77
C LEU A 166 -37.45 5.04 14.29
N ALA A 167 -37.74 5.18 15.59
CA ALA A 167 -39.00 4.71 16.19
C ALA A 167 -40.23 5.46 15.66
N ASP A 168 -40.08 6.74 15.33
CA ASP A 168 -41.10 7.61 14.73
C ASP A 168 -41.30 7.33 13.23
N GLY A 169 -40.49 6.43 12.65
CA GLY A 169 -40.61 5.98 11.27
C GLY A 169 -39.92 6.88 10.25
N ALA A 170 -39.02 7.77 10.65
CA ALA A 170 -38.30 8.67 9.74
C ALA A 170 -37.47 7.91 8.69
N ALA A 171 -36.93 6.74 9.07
CA ALA A 171 -36.18 5.88 8.16
C ALA A 171 -37.06 4.88 7.39
N GLY A 172 -38.35 4.75 7.73
CA GLY A 172 -39.28 3.73 7.21
C GLY A 172 -40.17 3.17 8.33
N PRO A 173 -41.37 2.66 8.02
CA PRO A 173 -42.27 2.11 9.04
C PRO A 173 -41.67 0.83 9.63
N LEU A 174 -41.60 0.76 10.96
CA LEU A 174 -41.19 -0.43 11.68
C LEU A 174 -42.40 -1.32 11.99
N ALA A 175 -42.17 -2.64 12.00
CA ALA A 175 -43.10 -3.55 12.65
C ALA A 175 -43.23 -3.21 14.14
N GLU A 176 -44.40 -3.48 14.72
CA GLU A 176 -44.74 -3.05 16.07
C GLU A 176 -43.78 -3.62 17.13
N ASP A 177 -43.38 -4.88 16.99
CA ASP A 177 -42.40 -5.55 17.82
C ASP A 177 -41.01 -4.90 17.75
N HIS A 178 -40.55 -4.54 16.55
CA HIS A 178 -39.29 -3.81 16.35
C HIS A 178 -39.34 -2.40 16.95
N ARG A 179 -40.47 -1.70 16.80
CA ARG A 179 -40.69 -0.37 17.38
C ARG A 179 -40.62 -0.43 18.91
N LEU A 180 -41.27 -1.43 19.51
CA LEU A 180 -41.22 -1.67 20.96
C LEU A 180 -39.80 -2.01 21.44
N ALA A 181 -39.03 -2.76 20.64
CA ALA A 181 -37.63 -3.06 20.97
C ALA A 181 -36.74 -1.80 20.98
N VAL A 182 -36.93 -0.89 20.02
CA VAL A 182 -36.24 0.42 20.02
C VAL A 182 -36.65 1.26 21.23
N GLN A 183 -37.95 1.30 21.56
CA GLN A 183 -38.45 2.04 22.72
C GLN A 183 -37.85 1.53 24.03
N ALA A 184 -37.77 0.20 24.20
CA ALA A 184 -37.15 -0.39 25.39
C ALA A 184 -35.67 0.03 25.54
N VAL A 185 -34.93 0.13 24.44
CA VAL A 185 -33.54 0.65 24.46
C VAL A 185 -33.50 2.13 24.85
N LEU A 186 -34.42 2.95 24.32
CA LEU A 186 -34.52 4.37 24.68
C LEU A 186 -34.81 4.56 26.17
N ASP A 187 -35.70 3.75 26.73
CA ASP A 187 -36.05 3.77 28.15
C ASP A 187 -34.85 3.36 29.02
N ASP A 188 -34.12 2.31 28.61
CA ASP A 188 -32.88 1.86 29.27
C ASP A 188 -31.78 2.94 29.25
N ILE A 189 -31.65 3.69 28.15
CA ILE A 189 -30.72 4.82 28.04
C ILE A 189 -31.14 5.95 28.96
N ALA A 190 -32.45 6.27 29.00
CA ALA A 190 -32.99 7.34 29.84
C ALA A 190 -32.80 7.05 31.33
N ALA A 191 -32.98 5.80 31.77
CA ALA A 191 -32.84 5.40 33.17
C ALA A 191 -31.40 5.52 33.74
N ARG A 192 -30.38 5.71 32.89
CA ARG A 192 -28.97 5.70 33.29
C ARG A 192 -28.36 7.07 33.61
N ASP A 193 -29.11 8.17 33.46
CA ASP A 193 -28.71 9.55 33.84
C ASP A 193 -27.29 9.97 33.37
N LEU A 194 -26.85 9.46 32.22
CA LEU A 194 -25.58 9.85 31.62
C LEU A 194 -25.77 11.13 30.77
N PRO A 195 -24.92 12.16 30.94
CA PRO A 195 -25.00 13.37 30.13
C PRO A 195 -24.80 13.02 28.65
N ASP A 196 -25.58 13.64 27.76
CA ASP A 196 -25.36 13.61 26.31
C ASP A 196 -24.04 14.32 26.02
N SER A 197 -22.93 13.57 26.03
CA SER A 197 -21.65 14.09 25.56
C SER A 197 -21.54 13.84 24.06
N SER A 198 -21.49 14.92 23.28
CA SER A 198 -21.30 14.88 21.82
C SER A 198 -19.89 14.45 21.39
N ASP A 199 -18.94 14.41 22.34
CA ASP A 199 -17.52 14.13 22.08
C ASP A 199 -17.11 12.65 22.27
N CYS A 200 -18.06 11.76 22.60
CA CYS A 200 -17.76 10.34 22.85
C CYS A 200 -17.60 9.47 21.58
N CYS A 201 -17.79 10.02 20.37
CA CYS A 201 -18.01 9.25 19.15
C CYS A 201 -16.76 9.00 18.27
N ALA A 202 -15.55 9.36 18.73
CA ALA A 202 -14.35 9.02 17.97
C ALA A 202 -14.06 7.51 18.09
N LEU A 203 -14.36 6.74 17.03
CA LEU A 203 -13.71 5.44 16.84
C LEU A 203 -12.20 5.67 16.93
N PRO A 204 -11.40 4.73 17.48
CA PRO A 204 -9.96 4.85 17.36
C PRO A 204 -9.62 4.98 15.87
N LEU A 205 -9.17 6.19 15.50
CA LEU A 205 -8.90 6.61 14.12
C LEU A 205 -7.92 5.68 13.41
N SER A 206 -7.19 4.84 14.17
CA SER A 206 -6.35 3.76 13.67
C SER A 206 -7.07 2.78 12.75
N TRP A 207 -8.40 2.57 12.88
CA TRP A 207 -9.13 1.69 11.96
C TRP A 207 -9.57 2.36 10.67
N ARG A 208 -9.64 3.70 10.66
CA ARG A 208 -9.97 4.47 9.45
C ARG A 208 -8.70 4.82 8.64
N ARG A 209 -7.52 4.74 9.27
CA ARG A 209 -6.25 5.20 8.70
C ARG A 209 -5.11 4.22 8.94
N PHE A 210 -4.48 3.77 7.86
CA PHE A 210 -3.24 3.00 7.90
C PHE A 210 -2.08 3.86 7.39
N ALA A 211 -0.97 3.90 8.15
CA ALA A 211 0.28 4.47 7.66
C ALA A 211 0.94 3.44 6.74
N SER A 212 1.02 3.75 5.44
CA SER A 212 1.69 2.92 4.45
C SER A 212 3.19 3.23 4.48
N GLY A 213 4.01 2.21 4.74
CA GLY A 213 5.47 2.29 4.76
C GLY A 213 6.14 1.44 3.68
N GLY A 214 5.42 1.08 2.61
CA GLY A 214 5.93 0.23 1.55
C GLY A 214 6.51 1.03 0.39
N ASP A 215 7.79 0.78 0.06
CA ASP A 215 8.33 1.12 -1.25
C ASP A 215 7.68 0.18 -2.28
N ALA A 216 6.73 0.70 -3.06
CA ALA A 216 6.14 -0.08 -4.13
C ALA A 216 7.15 -0.26 -5.27
N ALA A 217 7.60 -1.49 -5.45
CA ALA A 217 8.46 -1.96 -6.55
C ALA A 217 7.66 -2.29 -7.84
N ALA A 218 6.36 -1.96 -7.90
CA ALA A 218 5.54 -2.17 -9.09
C ALA A 218 5.93 -1.19 -10.21
N PRO A 219 5.81 -1.56 -11.50
CA PRO A 219 6.11 -0.67 -12.63
C PRO A 219 4.99 0.38 -12.84
N ILE A 220 4.61 1.08 -11.76
CA ILE A 220 3.51 2.04 -11.71
C ILE A 220 3.69 3.21 -12.69
N SER A 221 4.94 3.54 -13.03
CA SER A 221 5.29 4.54 -14.04
C SER A 221 4.81 4.19 -15.45
N THR A 222 4.51 2.92 -15.72
CA THR A 222 3.97 2.47 -17.02
C THR A 222 2.46 2.69 -17.15
N VAL A 223 1.78 3.08 -16.07
CA VAL A 223 0.33 3.30 -16.08
C VAL A 223 0.01 4.60 -16.81
N CYS A 224 -0.92 4.49 -17.76
CA CYS A 224 -1.45 5.61 -18.53
C CYS A 224 -2.94 5.79 -18.24
N PHE A 225 -3.36 7.04 -18.23
CA PHE A 225 -4.73 7.45 -17.99
C PHE A 225 -5.25 8.30 -19.15
N GLU A 226 -6.57 8.37 -19.24
CA GLU A 226 -7.31 9.37 -19.98
C GLU A 226 -8.20 10.12 -18.99
N ASP A 227 -8.21 11.44 -19.06
CA ASP A 227 -9.00 12.27 -18.13
C ASP A 227 -10.42 12.58 -18.63
N GLN A 228 -11.19 13.35 -17.86
CA GLN A 228 -12.55 13.77 -18.23
C GLN A 228 -12.63 14.57 -19.55
N ASP A 229 -11.52 15.14 -20.01
CA ASP A 229 -11.40 15.91 -21.23
C ASP A 229 -10.94 15.05 -22.43
N GLY A 230 -10.69 13.75 -22.22
CA GLY A 230 -10.14 12.85 -23.24
C GLY A 230 -8.63 13.01 -23.44
N VAL A 231 -7.95 13.72 -22.53
CA VAL A 231 -6.51 13.94 -22.61
C VAL A 231 -5.78 12.76 -22.00
N SER A 232 -4.86 12.16 -22.76
CA SER A 232 -3.99 11.10 -22.26
C SER A 232 -2.87 11.67 -21.37
N VAL A 233 -2.67 11.07 -20.20
CA VAL A 233 -1.68 11.51 -19.21
C VAL A 233 -1.00 10.29 -18.57
N SER A 234 0.33 10.34 -18.40
CA SER A 234 1.10 9.31 -17.69
C SER A 234 1.02 9.47 -16.18
N TRP A 235 1.31 8.38 -15.45
CA TRP A 235 1.47 8.39 -14.00
C TRP A 235 2.39 9.51 -13.50
N ASP A 236 3.59 9.60 -14.06
CA ASP A 236 4.63 10.53 -13.61
C ASP A 236 4.15 11.99 -13.65
N ARG A 237 3.42 12.34 -14.72
CA ARG A 237 2.91 13.70 -14.90
C ARG A 237 1.77 14.04 -13.94
N LEU A 238 0.99 13.06 -13.51
CA LEU A 238 -0.11 13.25 -12.57
C LEU A 238 0.35 13.29 -11.12
N PHE A 239 1.27 12.39 -10.73
CA PHE A 239 1.50 12.08 -9.32
C PHE A 239 2.91 12.42 -8.81
N LEU A 240 3.85 12.81 -9.68
CA LEU A 240 5.17 13.27 -9.25
C LEU A 240 5.27 14.80 -9.19
N GLY A 241 6.15 15.28 -8.33
CA GLY A 241 6.47 16.68 -8.08
C GLY A 241 5.48 17.40 -7.15
N GLN A 242 4.36 16.76 -6.78
CA GLN A 242 3.33 17.38 -5.94
C GLN A 242 2.51 16.33 -5.18
N PRO A 243 2.20 16.55 -3.88
CA PRO A 243 1.32 15.67 -3.14
C PRO A 243 -0.06 15.53 -3.79
N SER A 244 -0.63 14.33 -3.71
CA SER A 244 -1.89 14.02 -4.38
C SER A 244 -2.83 13.23 -3.47
N VAL A 245 -4.13 13.53 -3.54
CA VAL A 245 -5.19 12.68 -2.98
C VAL A 245 -5.77 11.85 -4.13
N VAL A 246 -5.76 10.54 -3.98
CA VAL A 246 -6.27 9.58 -4.97
C VAL A 246 -7.46 8.84 -4.37
N ALA A 247 -8.65 9.02 -4.92
CA ALA A 247 -9.85 8.30 -4.54
C ALA A 247 -10.30 7.37 -5.67
N PHE A 248 -10.80 6.19 -5.34
CA PHE A 248 -11.31 5.25 -6.34
C PHE A 248 -12.84 5.18 -6.33
N PHE A 249 -13.45 5.08 -7.52
CA PHE A 249 -14.91 5.05 -7.70
C PHE A 249 -15.29 4.31 -9.00
N TYR A 250 -16.57 4.25 -9.35
CA TYR A 250 -17.02 4.00 -10.72
C TYR A 250 -18.47 4.49 -10.87
N THR A 251 -18.89 4.86 -12.08
CA THR A 251 -20.16 5.59 -12.24
C THR A 251 -21.41 4.71 -12.07
N ARG A 252 -21.27 3.39 -12.24
CA ARG A 252 -22.37 2.41 -12.14
C ARG A 252 -22.61 1.85 -10.74
N CYS A 253 -21.89 2.35 -9.73
CA CYS A 253 -22.09 1.93 -8.34
C CYS A 253 -23.51 2.27 -7.89
N ASP A 254 -24.27 1.27 -7.46
CA ASP A 254 -25.64 1.41 -6.93
C ASP A 254 -25.67 1.78 -5.44
N ASN A 255 -24.51 1.73 -4.76
CA ASN A 255 -24.38 2.09 -3.37
C ASN A 255 -23.96 3.56 -3.20
N GLU A 256 -24.93 4.41 -2.90
CA GLU A 256 -24.74 5.84 -2.71
C GLU A 256 -23.77 6.18 -1.57
N GLN A 257 -23.70 5.33 -0.54
CA GLN A 257 -22.81 5.50 0.62
C GLN A 257 -21.34 5.13 0.32
N LYS A 258 -21.05 4.64 -0.89
CA LYS A 258 -19.69 4.33 -1.35
C LYS A 258 -19.21 5.33 -2.40
N CYS A 259 -19.33 5.01 -3.69
CA CYS A 259 -18.71 5.80 -4.76
C CYS A 259 -19.27 7.22 -4.85
N SER A 260 -20.60 7.37 -4.76
CA SER A 260 -21.25 8.68 -4.85
C SER A 260 -20.83 9.57 -3.69
N LEU A 261 -20.89 9.06 -2.46
CA LEU A 261 -20.43 9.77 -1.27
C LEU A 261 -18.93 10.11 -1.36
N THR A 262 -18.08 9.18 -1.82
CA THR A 262 -16.64 9.41 -1.97
C THR A 262 -16.33 10.61 -2.88
N VAL A 263 -17.01 10.71 -4.03
CA VAL A 263 -16.81 11.83 -4.97
C VAL A 263 -17.38 13.14 -4.39
N SER A 264 -18.53 13.10 -3.72
CA SER A 264 -19.09 14.27 -3.01
C SER A 264 -18.19 14.77 -1.88
N GLN A 265 -17.57 13.86 -1.14
CA GLN A 265 -16.59 14.18 -0.10
C GLN A 265 -15.30 14.75 -0.72
N LEU A 266 -14.85 14.22 -1.86
CA LEU A 266 -13.73 14.81 -2.60
C LEU A 266 -14.03 16.24 -3.07
N ALA A 267 -15.29 16.54 -3.43
CA ALA A 267 -15.72 17.90 -3.71
C ALA A 267 -15.66 18.80 -2.47
N GLN A 268 -15.97 18.26 -1.28
CA GLN A 268 -15.79 18.98 -0.02
C GLN A 268 -14.32 19.24 0.28
N VAL A 269 -13.44 18.27 0.06
CA VAL A 269 -11.97 18.45 0.16
C VAL A 269 -11.50 19.56 -0.78
N GLN A 270 -11.98 19.56 -2.03
CA GLN A 270 -11.67 20.62 -3.00
C GLN A 270 -12.05 22.00 -2.47
N ARG A 271 -13.27 22.15 -1.92
CA ARG A 271 -13.72 23.43 -1.33
C ARG A 271 -12.87 23.84 -0.13
N LEU A 272 -12.56 22.91 0.77
CA LEU A 272 -11.73 23.17 1.94
C LEU A 272 -10.31 23.61 1.56
N LEU A 273 -9.71 22.99 0.53
CA LEU A 273 -8.41 23.40 0.01
C LEU A 273 -8.44 24.80 -0.60
N VAL A 274 -9.51 25.16 -1.33
CA VAL A 274 -9.73 26.52 -1.85
C VAL A 274 -9.85 27.53 -0.70
N SER A 275 -10.67 27.24 0.30
CA SER A 275 -10.85 28.11 1.48
C SER A 275 -9.54 28.30 2.26
N ALA A 276 -8.66 27.31 2.26
CA ALA A 276 -7.34 27.38 2.88
C ALA A 276 -6.25 28.01 1.99
N GLY A 277 -6.57 28.40 0.75
CA GLY A 277 -5.58 28.93 -0.21
C GLY A 277 -4.55 27.89 -0.69
N ALA A 278 -4.85 26.60 -0.55
CA ALA A 278 -3.97 25.48 -0.87
C ALA A 278 -4.41 24.68 -2.11
N GLN A 279 -5.34 25.20 -2.91
CA GLN A 279 -5.94 24.55 -4.08
C GLN A 279 -4.94 24.18 -5.18
N THR A 280 -3.80 24.87 -5.24
CA THR A 280 -2.72 24.59 -6.19
C THR A 280 -1.56 23.83 -5.56
N SER A 281 -1.61 23.55 -4.25
CA SER A 281 -0.56 22.86 -3.50
C SER A 281 -0.73 21.34 -3.51
N VAL A 282 -1.92 20.86 -3.84
CA VAL A 282 -2.31 19.44 -3.82
C VAL A 282 -3.06 19.11 -5.09
N ARG A 283 -2.85 17.92 -5.66
CA ARG A 283 -3.66 17.40 -6.77
C ARG A 283 -4.74 16.45 -6.23
N LEU A 284 -5.94 16.53 -6.78
CA LEU A 284 -7.02 15.58 -6.52
C LEU A 284 -7.18 14.69 -7.75
N ALA A 285 -7.28 13.39 -7.55
CA ALA A 285 -7.51 12.41 -8.60
C ALA A 285 -8.61 11.44 -8.17
N ALA A 286 -9.68 11.35 -8.95
CA ALA A 286 -10.69 10.32 -8.82
C ALA A 286 -10.49 9.31 -9.95
N ILE A 287 -10.14 8.06 -9.64
CA ILE A 287 -9.83 7.02 -10.62
C ILE A 287 -10.95 5.99 -10.66
N THR A 288 -11.45 5.68 -11.85
CA THR A 288 -12.50 4.66 -11.99
C THR A 288 -11.96 3.23 -11.93
N TYR A 289 -12.69 2.33 -11.25
CA TYR A 289 -12.50 0.87 -11.32
C TYR A 289 -12.98 0.28 -12.66
N ASP A 290 -13.81 1.01 -13.40
CA ASP A 290 -14.54 0.54 -14.59
C ASP A 290 -14.21 1.41 -15.82
N PRO A 291 -12.94 1.45 -16.24
CA PRO A 291 -12.49 2.36 -17.29
C PRO A 291 -13.10 2.07 -18.66
N ASP A 292 -13.59 0.85 -18.91
CA ASP A 292 -14.19 0.47 -20.18
C ASP A 292 -15.59 1.08 -20.34
N PHE A 293 -16.33 1.27 -19.24
CA PHE A 293 -17.63 1.95 -19.23
C PHE A 293 -17.50 3.46 -18.97
N ASP A 294 -16.61 3.87 -18.07
CA ASP A 294 -16.50 5.27 -17.63
C ASP A 294 -15.67 6.11 -18.61
N LEU A 295 -16.26 6.40 -19.76
CA LEU A 295 -15.70 7.27 -20.80
C LEU A 295 -15.59 8.74 -20.34
N PRO A 296 -14.73 9.57 -20.95
CA PRO A 296 -14.47 10.95 -20.53
C PRO A 296 -15.73 11.79 -20.24
N HIS A 297 -16.73 11.75 -21.13
CA HIS A 297 -17.98 12.49 -20.93
C HIS A 297 -18.81 12.01 -19.72
N ARG A 298 -18.77 10.71 -19.40
CA ARG A 298 -19.43 10.15 -18.20
C ARG A 298 -18.70 10.55 -16.94
N LEU A 299 -17.36 10.52 -16.98
CA LEU A 299 -16.52 11.00 -15.87
C LEU A 299 -16.83 12.48 -15.55
N ARG A 300 -16.92 13.33 -16.58
CA ARG A 300 -17.30 14.74 -16.41
C ARG A 300 -18.69 14.89 -15.79
N GLY A 301 -19.71 14.27 -16.39
CA GLY A 301 -21.08 14.36 -15.88
C GLY A 301 -21.23 13.82 -14.45
N TYR A 302 -20.50 12.76 -14.11
CA TYR A 302 -20.50 12.23 -12.74
C TYR A 302 -19.89 13.22 -11.74
N ALA A 303 -18.75 13.83 -12.06
CA ALA A 303 -18.12 14.85 -11.20
C ALA A 303 -19.06 16.04 -10.96
N GLU A 304 -19.63 16.60 -12.03
CA GLU A 304 -20.53 17.75 -11.99
C GLU A 304 -21.78 17.45 -11.14
N SER A 305 -22.37 16.26 -11.29
CA SER A 305 -23.54 15.85 -10.51
C SER A 305 -23.26 15.60 -9.01
N ARG A 306 -21.98 15.61 -8.59
CA ARG A 306 -21.54 15.54 -7.19
C ARG A 306 -20.83 16.82 -6.75
N SER A 307 -20.95 17.88 -7.54
CA SER A 307 -20.36 19.19 -7.28
C SER A 307 -18.83 19.19 -7.18
N LEU A 308 -18.17 18.17 -7.73
CA LEU A 308 -16.73 18.16 -7.92
C LEU A 308 -16.42 18.90 -9.22
N VAL A 309 -15.48 19.85 -9.19
CA VAL A 309 -15.14 20.68 -10.36
C VAL A 309 -13.81 20.18 -10.96
N PRO A 310 -13.82 19.45 -12.09
CA PRO A 310 -12.59 19.01 -12.72
C PRO A 310 -11.79 20.19 -13.30
N GLY A 311 -10.47 20.06 -13.34
CA GLY A 311 -9.55 21.07 -13.82
C GLY A 311 -8.09 20.64 -13.70
N ALA A 312 -7.16 21.60 -13.72
CA ALA A 312 -5.72 21.31 -13.71
C ALA A 312 -5.25 20.52 -12.46
N HIS A 313 -5.83 20.83 -11.29
CA HIS A 313 -5.50 20.22 -10.00
C HIS A 313 -6.57 19.24 -9.48
N CYS A 314 -7.60 18.93 -10.29
CA CYS A 314 -8.62 17.95 -9.95
C CYS A 314 -9.02 17.18 -11.20
N ARG A 315 -8.67 15.90 -11.29
CA ARG A 315 -8.90 15.08 -12.49
C ARG A 315 -9.80 13.90 -12.16
N MET A 316 -10.73 13.60 -13.07
CA MET A 316 -11.39 12.29 -13.11
C MET A 316 -10.65 11.46 -14.16
N LEU A 317 -10.30 10.22 -13.84
CA LEU A 317 -9.35 9.44 -14.62
C LEU A 317 -9.89 8.04 -14.89
N ARG A 318 -9.71 7.57 -16.13
CA ARG A 318 -9.82 6.16 -16.48
C ARG A 318 -8.47 5.62 -16.93
N THR A 319 -8.13 4.41 -16.51
CA THR A 319 -6.88 3.76 -16.91
C THR A 319 -6.98 3.22 -18.34
N THR A 320 -6.05 3.62 -19.20
CA THR A 320 -5.94 3.12 -20.58
C THR A 320 -4.89 2.02 -20.73
N GLN A 321 -3.87 2.00 -19.86
CA GLN A 321 -2.82 0.98 -19.82
C GLN A 321 -2.37 0.73 -18.38
N GLY A 322 -1.96 -0.51 -18.07
CA GLY A 322 -1.39 -0.85 -16.76
C GLY A 322 -2.41 -0.98 -15.62
N ARG A 323 -3.64 -1.40 -15.91
CA ARG A 323 -4.71 -1.61 -14.92
C ARG A 323 -4.28 -2.53 -13.77
N ASP A 324 -3.65 -3.66 -14.09
CA ASP A 324 -3.19 -4.64 -13.09
C ASP A 324 -2.10 -4.02 -12.19
N ALA A 325 -1.13 -3.31 -12.77
CA ALA A 325 -0.09 -2.61 -12.03
C ALA A 325 -0.66 -1.52 -11.09
N LEU A 326 -1.72 -0.84 -11.50
CA LEU A 326 -2.44 0.14 -10.67
C LEU A 326 -3.14 -0.55 -9.48
N GLN A 327 -3.83 -1.67 -9.74
CA GLN A 327 -4.49 -2.46 -8.69
C GLN A 327 -3.47 -2.98 -7.67
N ASP A 328 -2.34 -3.50 -8.13
CA ASP A 328 -1.27 -4.01 -7.28
C ASP A 328 -0.63 -2.89 -6.44
N TYR A 329 -0.33 -1.75 -7.06
CA TYR A 329 0.31 -0.61 -6.39
C TYR A 329 -0.49 -0.10 -5.19
N PHE A 330 -1.81 0.05 -5.37
CA PHE A 330 -2.71 0.50 -4.31
C PHE A 330 -3.24 -0.65 -3.45
N THR A 331 -2.97 -1.91 -3.82
CA THR A 331 -3.57 -3.10 -3.22
C THR A 331 -5.10 -2.99 -3.16
N LEU A 332 -5.70 -2.66 -4.30
CA LEU A 332 -7.12 -2.34 -4.40
C LEU A 332 -7.98 -3.55 -4.02
N GLY A 333 -8.97 -3.30 -3.18
CA GLY A 333 -9.95 -4.29 -2.76
C GLY A 333 -11.15 -4.28 -3.67
N VAL A 334 -10.99 -4.78 -4.90
CA VAL A 334 -12.04 -4.83 -5.92
C VAL A 334 -12.11 -6.19 -6.59
N ASN A 335 -13.32 -6.64 -6.91
CA ASN A 335 -13.54 -7.86 -7.70
C ASN A 335 -14.52 -7.60 -8.84
N PHE A 336 -14.46 -8.50 -9.83
CA PHE A 336 -15.20 -8.36 -11.08
C PHE A 336 -15.97 -9.63 -11.41
N ALA A 337 -17.15 -9.44 -12.01
CA ALA A 337 -17.89 -10.48 -12.71
C ALA A 337 -17.82 -10.16 -14.22
N GLY A 338 -16.98 -10.87 -14.96
CA GLY A 338 -16.58 -10.45 -16.30
C GLY A 338 -15.82 -9.13 -16.26
N SER A 339 -16.28 -8.12 -17.01
CA SER A 339 -15.73 -6.76 -17.00
C SER A 339 -16.44 -5.82 -16.02
N VAL A 340 -17.49 -6.29 -15.33
CA VAL A 340 -18.30 -5.45 -14.45
C VAL A 340 -17.78 -5.55 -13.02
N VAL A 341 -17.59 -4.39 -12.37
CA VAL A 341 -17.28 -4.32 -10.93
C VAL A 341 -18.41 -5.00 -10.15
N ASN A 342 -18.07 -5.95 -9.30
CA ASN A 342 -19.03 -6.71 -8.51
C ASN A 342 -19.06 -6.22 -7.06
N ARG A 343 -17.89 -6.10 -6.44
CA ARG A 343 -17.69 -5.53 -5.10
C ARG A 343 -16.40 -4.74 -5.07
N HIS A 344 -16.40 -3.67 -4.28
CA HIS A 344 -15.22 -2.86 -4.01
C HIS A 344 -15.26 -2.28 -2.58
N ARG A 345 -14.08 -1.89 -2.09
CA ARG A 345 -13.91 -1.10 -0.86
C ARG A 345 -14.13 0.40 -1.16
N ILE A 346 -14.35 1.18 -0.11
CA ILE A 346 -14.04 2.62 -0.12
C ILE A 346 -12.52 2.73 -0.01
N GLU A 347 -11.87 3.45 -0.93
CA GLU A 347 -10.41 3.56 -0.98
C GLU A 347 -9.98 4.98 -1.36
N VAL A 348 -9.28 5.63 -0.43
CA VAL A 348 -8.66 6.95 -0.62
C VAL A 348 -7.22 6.90 -0.11
N PHE A 349 -6.30 7.45 -0.90
CA PHE A 349 -4.87 7.42 -0.65
C PHE A 349 -4.31 8.83 -0.71
N VAL A 350 -3.32 9.11 0.13
CA VAL A 350 -2.53 10.34 0.07
C VAL A 350 -1.12 9.98 -0.38
N LEU A 351 -0.72 10.53 -1.52
CA LEU A 351 0.61 10.40 -2.10
C LEU A 351 1.46 11.62 -1.74
N ASP A 352 2.75 11.41 -1.46
CA ASP A 352 3.72 12.51 -1.43
C ASP A 352 4.19 12.91 -2.84
N ALA A 353 5.06 13.91 -2.92
CA ALA A 353 5.60 14.43 -4.18
C ALA A 353 6.46 13.42 -4.96
N SER A 354 6.90 12.32 -4.34
CA SER A 354 7.58 11.20 -5.00
C SER A 354 6.60 10.12 -5.50
N GLY A 355 5.30 10.35 -5.33
CA GLY A 355 4.24 9.43 -5.69
C GLY A 355 4.00 8.32 -4.67
N ARG A 356 4.73 8.27 -3.55
CA ARG A 356 4.62 7.20 -2.54
C ARG A 356 3.38 7.39 -1.67
N ILE A 357 2.72 6.28 -1.33
CA ILE A 357 1.56 6.29 -0.44
C ILE A 357 2.02 6.58 1.00
N ARG A 358 1.47 7.64 1.61
CA ARG A 358 1.79 8.09 2.97
C ARG A 358 0.65 7.85 3.95
N ALA A 359 -0.58 7.88 3.47
CA ALA A 359 -1.76 7.56 4.24
C ALA A 359 -2.78 6.82 3.36
N THR A 360 -3.48 5.87 3.98
CA THR A 360 -4.51 5.06 3.33
C THR A 360 -5.77 5.07 4.19
N TYR A 361 -6.90 5.40 3.56
CA TYR A 361 -8.24 5.32 4.12
C TYR A 361 -8.99 4.25 3.35
N GLN A 362 -9.31 3.15 4.02
CA GLN A 362 -9.93 1.99 3.40
C GLN A 362 -11.13 1.50 4.20
N ARG A 363 -12.09 0.91 3.49
CA ARG A 363 -13.31 0.24 3.99
C ARG A 363 -14.35 1.17 4.60
N LEU A 364 -13.95 1.98 5.58
CA LEU A 364 -14.83 2.87 6.32
C LEU A 364 -14.87 4.27 5.69
N GLY A 365 -15.90 5.03 6.06
CA GLY A 365 -16.00 6.45 5.75
C GLY A 365 -14.80 7.24 6.30
N TRP A 366 -14.58 8.41 5.72
CA TRP A 366 -13.49 9.33 6.08
C TRP A 366 -14.02 10.76 6.17
N ASP A 367 -13.35 11.61 6.93
CA ASP A 367 -13.72 13.00 7.09
C ASP A 367 -12.89 13.92 6.17
N PRO A 368 -13.54 14.79 5.37
CA PRO A 368 -12.84 15.73 4.50
C PRO A 368 -11.89 16.70 5.21
N ALA A 369 -12.22 17.17 6.42
CA ALA A 369 -11.36 18.09 7.16
C ALA A 369 -10.13 17.36 7.73
N GLU A 370 -10.29 16.15 8.25
CA GLU A 370 -9.16 15.29 8.65
C GLU A 370 -8.21 15.00 7.49
N LEU A 371 -8.75 14.70 6.30
CA LEU A 371 -7.95 14.43 5.11
C LEU A 371 -7.16 15.68 4.69
N VAL A 372 -7.79 16.86 4.68
CA VAL A 372 -7.10 18.12 4.37
C VAL A 372 -5.96 18.40 5.36
N ASN A 373 -6.20 18.17 6.65
CA ASN A 373 -5.17 18.33 7.68
C ASN A 373 -3.99 17.35 7.47
N GLU A 374 -4.24 16.09 7.10
CA GLU A 374 -3.20 15.11 6.77
C GLU A 374 -2.37 15.55 5.56
N VAL A 375 -3.04 15.96 4.48
CA VAL A 375 -2.36 16.40 3.26
C VAL A 375 -1.50 17.63 3.54
N GLN A 376 -2.01 18.62 4.28
CA GLN A 376 -1.24 19.81 4.65
C GLN A 376 -0.01 19.46 5.49
N ARG A 377 -0.11 18.47 6.40
CA ARG A 377 1.06 17.97 7.13
C ARG A 377 2.10 17.32 6.23
N ILE A 378 1.68 16.57 5.22
CA ILE A 378 2.61 15.95 4.25
C ILE A 378 3.27 17.01 3.38
N THR A 379 2.52 18.01 2.91
CA THR A 379 3.04 19.13 2.13
C THR A 379 4.04 19.99 2.92
N ASN A 380 3.78 20.21 4.21
CA ASN A 380 4.60 21.06 5.08
C ASN A 380 5.73 20.31 5.78
N ALA A 381 5.75 18.97 5.70
CA ALA A 381 6.86 18.19 6.23
C ALA A 381 8.09 18.42 5.33
N PRO A 382 9.22 18.95 5.86
CA PRO A 382 10.48 18.87 5.13
C PRO A 382 10.72 17.39 4.83
N GLU A 383 11.24 17.09 3.65
CA GLU A 383 11.53 15.74 3.15
C GLU A 383 12.42 15.01 4.18
N ARG A 384 11.79 14.39 5.18
CA ARG A 384 12.49 13.62 6.19
C ARG A 384 12.79 12.30 5.51
N ILE A 385 14.04 12.15 5.09
CA ILE A 385 14.66 10.85 4.88
C ILE A 385 14.24 9.99 6.08
N ALA A 386 13.41 8.99 5.81
CA ALA A 386 12.76 8.20 6.85
C ALA A 386 13.82 7.44 7.67
N GLU A 387 14.19 7.97 8.84
CA GLU A 387 14.78 7.16 9.91
C GLU A 387 13.66 6.30 10.52
N GLY A 388 13.42 5.16 9.89
CA GLY A 388 12.54 4.13 10.44
C GLY A 388 13.15 3.51 11.70
N GLN A 389 12.59 3.84 12.86
CA GLN A 389 12.76 3.05 14.08
C GLN A 389 12.02 1.70 13.93
N GLY A 390 12.64 0.76 13.23
CA GLY A 390 12.29 -0.66 13.25
C GLY A 390 13.24 -1.42 14.16
N LYS A 391 12.79 -1.77 15.37
CA LYS A 391 13.49 -2.74 16.20
C LYS A 391 13.42 -4.12 15.52
N GLY A 392 14.56 -4.57 14.98
CA GLY A 392 15.00 -5.96 15.07
C GLY A 392 14.53 -6.94 13.99
N ALA A 393 15.11 -6.87 12.79
CA ALA A 393 15.55 -8.07 12.07
C ALA A 393 16.75 -7.67 11.17
N ALA A 394 17.92 -8.17 11.53
CA ALA A 394 19.19 -7.80 10.92
C ALA A 394 19.32 -8.33 9.49
N ILE A 395 19.39 -7.43 8.49
CA ILE A 395 20.22 -7.60 7.29
C ILE A 395 20.76 -6.21 6.90
N THR A 396 22.07 -6.04 7.12
CA THR A 396 22.87 -4.86 6.81
C THR A 396 23.11 -4.74 5.30
N GLY A 397 22.36 -3.85 4.63
CA GLY A 397 22.59 -3.46 3.23
C GLY A 397 23.45 -2.19 3.14
N THR A 398 24.77 -2.34 3.20
CA THR A 398 25.76 -1.31 2.86
C THR A 398 25.69 -0.98 1.37
N ALA A 399 24.89 0.00 0.95
CA ALA A 399 24.74 0.34 -0.47
C ALA A 399 25.30 1.71 -0.91
N PRO A 400 25.29 2.82 -0.14
CA PRO A 400 25.94 4.05 -0.62
C PRO A 400 27.45 4.03 -0.39
N GLY A 401 27.90 3.45 0.73
CA GLY A 401 29.30 3.36 1.10
C GLY A 401 30.09 2.37 0.24
N LEU A 402 29.47 1.27 -0.20
CA LEU A 402 30.14 0.25 -1.02
C LEU A 402 30.34 0.72 -2.46
N TRP A 403 29.39 1.47 -3.03
CA TRP A 403 29.55 2.09 -4.35
C TRP A 403 30.64 3.17 -4.35
N ALA A 404 30.72 3.97 -3.29
CA ALA A 404 31.81 4.94 -3.12
C ALA A 404 33.18 4.25 -2.89
N LEU A 405 33.22 3.13 -2.15
CA LEU A 405 34.43 2.34 -1.97
C LEU A 405 34.84 1.62 -3.27
N LEU A 406 33.89 1.08 -4.03
CA LEU A 406 34.09 0.43 -5.33
C LEU A 406 34.61 1.41 -6.38
N LEU A 407 34.07 2.64 -6.42
CA LEU A 407 34.60 3.71 -7.28
C LEU A 407 35.95 4.25 -6.79
N ALA A 408 36.19 4.29 -5.48
CA ALA A 408 37.49 4.68 -4.94
C ALA A 408 38.58 3.61 -5.12
N LEU A 409 38.18 2.33 -5.22
CA LEU A 409 39.05 1.18 -5.47
C LEU A 409 39.16 0.79 -6.95
N LEU A 410 38.44 1.44 -7.85
CA LEU A 410 38.63 1.29 -9.29
C LEU A 410 40.06 1.72 -9.63
N PRO A 411 40.92 0.80 -10.09
CA PRO A 411 42.29 1.16 -10.40
C PRO A 411 42.28 2.10 -11.61
N LYS A 412 42.93 3.26 -11.47
CA LYS A 412 43.06 4.30 -12.52
C LYS A 412 43.79 3.81 -13.79
N CYS A 413 44.25 2.56 -13.80
CA CYS A 413 44.86 1.91 -14.95
C CYS A 413 43.80 1.09 -15.71
N PRO A 414 43.59 1.34 -17.02
CA PRO A 414 42.58 0.64 -17.83
C PRO A 414 42.81 -0.88 -17.89
N ILE A 415 44.04 -1.34 -17.68
CA ILE A 415 44.39 -2.76 -17.65
C ILE A 415 43.87 -3.43 -16.38
N CYS A 416 44.06 -2.80 -15.21
CA CYS A 416 43.60 -3.34 -13.93
C CYS A 416 42.06 -3.29 -13.81
N GLY A 417 41.42 -2.30 -14.44
CA GLY A 417 39.96 -2.21 -14.54
C GLY A 417 39.36 -3.35 -15.37
N ALA A 418 40.01 -3.73 -16.47
CA ALA A 418 39.60 -4.87 -17.29
C ALA A 418 39.72 -6.20 -16.55
N THR A 419 40.78 -6.39 -15.75
CA THR A 419 40.96 -7.58 -14.91
C THR A 419 39.89 -7.67 -13.81
N TYR A 420 39.55 -6.54 -13.19
CA TYR A 420 38.56 -6.45 -12.11
C TYR A 420 37.12 -6.74 -12.59
N LEU A 421 36.74 -6.21 -13.75
CA LEU A 421 35.44 -6.51 -14.37
C LEU A 421 35.35 -7.98 -14.81
N SER A 422 36.48 -8.57 -15.26
CA SER A 422 36.53 -9.95 -15.73
C SER A 422 36.42 -10.98 -14.60
N SER A 423 36.96 -10.70 -13.41
CA SER A 423 36.95 -11.65 -12.29
C SER A 423 35.66 -11.62 -11.46
N SER A 424 35.07 -10.43 -11.27
CA SER A 424 34.04 -10.23 -10.25
C SER A 424 32.65 -9.91 -10.84
N GLY A 425 32.61 -9.24 -11.99
CA GLY A 425 31.35 -8.85 -12.64
C GLY A 425 30.67 -10.02 -13.36
N LEU A 426 31.45 -10.87 -14.04
CA LEU A 426 30.91 -11.97 -14.84
C LEU A 426 30.33 -13.13 -14.03
N LEU A 427 30.84 -13.37 -12.82
CA LEU A 427 30.34 -14.44 -11.93
C LEU A 427 28.98 -14.08 -11.28
N ALA A 428 28.64 -12.80 -11.21
CA ALA A 428 27.39 -12.30 -10.63
C ALA A 428 26.24 -12.17 -11.66
N LEU A 429 26.55 -12.15 -12.97
CA LEU A 429 25.57 -11.98 -14.05
C LEU A 429 24.40 -12.99 -14.03
N PRO A 430 24.60 -14.29 -13.75
CA PRO A 430 23.49 -15.26 -13.76
C PRO A 430 22.45 -15.01 -12.66
N TYR A 431 22.80 -14.22 -11.64
CA TYR A 431 21.95 -13.92 -10.49
C TYR A 431 21.19 -12.58 -10.64
N LEU A 432 21.45 -11.82 -11.71
CA LEU A 432 20.76 -10.56 -12.01
C LEU A 432 19.62 -10.81 -13.00
N SER A 433 18.37 -10.58 -12.58
CA SER A 433 17.22 -10.65 -13.48
C SER A 433 17.37 -9.65 -14.63
N GLY A 434 17.36 -10.12 -15.88
CA GLY A 434 17.48 -9.28 -17.07
C GLY A 434 18.90 -9.11 -17.66
N TRP A 435 19.91 -9.82 -17.13
CA TRP A 435 21.31 -9.74 -17.61
C TRP A 435 21.50 -9.98 -19.12
N GLN A 436 20.56 -10.71 -19.74
CA GLN A 436 20.56 -11.03 -21.18
C GLN A 436 20.55 -9.76 -22.04
N GLN A 437 19.97 -8.66 -21.57
CA GLN A 437 19.94 -7.38 -22.29
C GLN A 437 21.31 -6.67 -22.31
N SER A 438 22.22 -7.01 -21.40
CA SER A 438 23.55 -6.42 -21.29
C SER A 438 24.61 -7.13 -22.16
N TRP A 439 24.22 -8.16 -22.92
CA TRP A 439 25.10 -8.95 -23.76
C TRP A 439 25.96 -8.14 -24.77
N PRO A 440 25.41 -7.15 -25.50
CA PRO A 440 26.21 -6.36 -26.44
C PRO A 440 27.33 -5.57 -25.76
N ALA A 441 27.09 -5.07 -24.55
CA ALA A 441 28.08 -4.32 -23.78
C ALA A 441 29.22 -5.22 -23.27
N ILE A 442 28.89 -6.45 -22.82
CA ILE A 442 29.88 -7.43 -22.36
C ILE A 442 30.78 -7.88 -23.52
N LEU A 443 30.19 -8.15 -24.69
CA LEU A 443 30.95 -8.47 -25.90
C LEU A 443 31.88 -7.34 -26.32
N LEU A 444 31.39 -6.10 -26.31
CA LEU A 444 32.19 -4.93 -26.67
C LEU A 444 33.40 -4.77 -25.74
N LEU A 445 33.21 -4.94 -24.43
CA LEU A 445 34.29 -4.86 -23.44
C LEU A 445 35.31 -6.00 -23.60
N LEU A 446 34.85 -7.21 -23.93
CA LEU A 446 35.72 -8.35 -24.21
C LEU A 446 36.56 -8.12 -25.47
N ILE A 447 35.97 -7.55 -26.53
CA ILE A 447 36.67 -7.17 -27.76
C ILE A 447 37.73 -6.09 -27.46
N ILE A 448 37.38 -5.06 -26.69
CA ILE A 448 38.33 -4.00 -26.29
C ILE A 448 39.50 -4.60 -25.50
N ASN A 449 39.22 -5.53 -24.57
CA ASN A 449 40.26 -6.21 -23.78
C ASN A 449 41.21 -7.04 -24.68
N LEU A 450 40.68 -7.84 -25.61
CA LEU A 450 41.48 -8.63 -26.53
C LEU A 450 42.31 -7.75 -27.48
N ALA A 451 41.75 -6.63 -27.96
CA ALA A 451 42.46 -5.67 -28.81
C ALA A 451 43.63 -5.00 -28.06
N ALA A 452 43.41 -4.59 -26.81
CA ALA A 452 44.47 -4.06 -25.96
C ALA A 452 45.57 -5.10 -25.73
N MET A 453 45.19 -6.35 -25.45
CA MET A 453 46.14 -7.45 -25.26
C MET A 453 46.93 -7.79 -26.52
N ALA A 454 46.30 -7.73 -27.70
CA ALA A 454 46.97 -7.95 -28.97
C ALA A 454 47.99 -6.85 -29.28
N TRP A 455 47.66 -5.60 -28.97
CA TRP A 455 48.58 -4.47 -29.08
C TRP A 455 49.79 -4.59 -28.14
N PHE A 456 49.56 -5.01 -26.89
CA PHE A 456 50.64 -5.30 -25.94
C PHE A 456 51.49 -6.50 -26.34
N ALA A 457 50.89 -7.57 -26.84
CA ALA A 457 51.62 -8.76 -27.32
C ALA A 457 52.54 -8.41 -28.51
N ARG A 458 52.07 -7.56 -29.43
CA ARG A 458 52.83 -7.11 -30.61
C ARG A 458 53.99 -6.18 -30.24
N SER A 459 53.79 -5.28 -29.27
CA SER A 459 54.84 -4.35 -28.82
C SER A 459 55.93 -5.01 -27.96
N ARG A 460 55.61 -6.10 -27.24
CA ARG A 460 56.54 -6.77 -26.29
C ARG A 460 56.96 -8.19 -26.70
N LYS A 461 56.54 -8.69 -27.88
CA LYS A 461 56.77 -10.06 -28.39
C LYS A 461 56.36 -11.19 -27.44
N ARG A 462 55.29 -10.99 -26.65
CA ARG A 462 54.81 -11.96 -25.65
C ARG A 462 53.40 -12.42 -25.97
N TRP A 463 53.31 -13.47 -26.78
CA TRP A 463 52.05 -13.99 -27.33
C TRP A 463 51.26 -14.90 -26.38
N TRP A 464 51.91 -15.42 -25.34
CA TRP A 464 51.31 -16.38 -24.41
C TRP A 464 50.21 -15.74 -23.54
N ALA A 465 50.33 -14.47 -23.16
CA ALA A 465 49.29 -13.76 -22.40
C ALA A 465 48.02 -13.54 -23.24
N LEU A 466 48.21 -13.24 -24.54
CA LEU A 466 47.12 -13.15 -25.50
C LEU A 466 46.46 -14.52 -25.74
N ALA A 467 47.25 -15.59 -25.85
CA ALA A 467 46.73 -16.95 -26.07
C ALA A 467 45.79 -17.40 -24.94
N TRP A 468 46.14 -17.12 -23.67
CA TRP A 468 45.26 -17.42 -22.52
C TRP A 468 43.98 -16.59 -22.52
N SER A 469 44.05 -15.29 -22.84
CA SER A 469 42.86 -14.44 -22.92
C SER A 469 41.94 -14.82 -24.09
N VAL A 470 42.51 -15.22 -25.23
CA VAL A 470 41.72 -15.72 -26.39
C VAL A 470 41.06 -17.07 -26.07
N ALA A 471 41.80 -18.01 -25.45
CA ALA A 471 41.24 -19.29 -25.02
C ALA A 471 40.10 -19.10 -24.01
N GLY A 472 40.25 -18.16 -23.07
CA GLY A 472 39.20 -17.78 -22.12
C GLY A 472 37.97 -17.19 -22.81
N ALA A 473 38.16 -16.26 -23.74
CA ALA A 473 37.06 -15.65 -24.50
C ALA A 473 36.28 -16.67 -25.35
N VAL A 474 36.98 -17.60 -26.03
CA VAL A 474 36.35 -18.65 -26.85
C VAL A 474 35.56 -19.62 -25.96
N THR A 475 36.10 -20.01 -24.81
CA THR A 475 35.43 -20.91 -23.86
C THR A 475 34.21 -20.24 -23.22
N LEU A 476 34.31 -18.95 -22.91
CA LEU A 476 33.23 -18.14 -22.35
C LEU A 476 32.07 -17.97 -23.35
N ILE A 477 32.37 -17.58 -24.60
CA ILE A 477 31.35 -17.31 -25.62
C ILE A 477 30.73 -18.60 -26.16
N GLY A 478 31.54 -19.61 -26.49
CA GLY A 478 31.06 -20.84 -27.12
C GLY A 478 30.29 -21.74 -26.14
N PRO A 479 30.96 -22.64 -25.42
CA PRO A 479 30.28 -23.55 -24.52
C PRO A 479 29.61 -22.85 -23.32
N GLY A 480 30.14 -21.73 -22.84
CA GLY A 480 29.54 -20.98 -21.73
C GLY A 480 28.22 -20.32 -22.08
N LEU A 481 28.25 -19.38 -23.03
CA LEU A 481 27.10 -18.51 -23.33
C LEU A 481 26.20 -19.02 -24.45
N ALA A 482 26.76 -19.60 -25.53
CA ALA A 482 25.95 -20.10 -26.64
C ALA A 482 25.26 -21.44 -26.33
N LEU A 483 25.86 -22.28 -25.47
CA LEU A 483 25.32 -23.58 -25.05
C LEU A 483 24.81 -23.59 -23.60
N GLY A 484 25.00 -22.50 -22.85
CA GLY A 484 24.47 -22.34 -21.49
C GLY A 484 25.20 -23.12 -20.39
N HIS A 485 26.43 -23.60 -20.61
CA HIS A 485 27.16 -24.36 -19.60
C HIS A 485 27.81 -23.45 -18.54
N ALA A 486 27.23 -23.44 -17.34
CA ALA A 486 27.72 -22.63 -16.22
C ALA A 486 29.21 -22.84 -15.89
N MET A 487 29.69 -24.08 -15.89
CA MET A 487 31.11 -24.36 -15.63
C MET A 487 32.04 -23.80 -16.72
N ALA A 488 31.62 -23.81 -17.99
CA ALA A 488 32.40 -23.25 -19.08
C ALA A 488 32.48 -21.71 -18.98
N MET A 489 31.43 -21.05 -18.48
CA MET A 489 31.48 -19.61 -18.20
C MET A 489 32.52 -19.28 -17.10
N VAL A 490 32.53 -20.06 -16.01
CA VAL A 490 33.49 -19.86 -14.91
C VAL A 490 34.93 -20.10 -15.38
N LEU A 491 35.17 -21.18 -16.13
CA LEU A 491 36.50 -21.50 -16.68
C LEU A 491 36.96 -20.46 -17.71
N GLY A 492 36.07 -19.99 -18.58
CA GLY A 492 36.36 -18.95 -19.56
C GLY A 492 36.72 -17.60 -18.92
N ALA A 493 35.99 -17.20 -17.87
CA ALA A 493 36.31 -16.02 -17.08
C ALA A 493 37.67 -16.15 -16.37
N ALA A 494 37.95 -17.32 -15.78
CA ALA A 494 39.22 -17.59 -15.12
C ALA A 494 40.43 -17.51 -16.08
N PHE A 495 40.35 -18.14 -17.26
CA PHE A 495 41.44 -18.06 -18.25
C PHE A 495 41.65 -16.65 -18.79
N THR A 496 40.58 -15.88 -18.96
CA THR A 496 40.67 -14.48 -19.37
C THR A 496 41.38 -13.63 -18.32
N ALA A 497 41.04 -13.83 -17.04
CA ALA A 497 41.68 -13.15 -15.92
C ALA A 497 43.16 -13.53 -15.78
N VAL A 498 43.50 -14.83 -15.93
CA VAL A 498 44.88 -15.33 -15.91
C VAL A 498 45.71 -14.66 -17.02
N GLY A 499 45.20 -14.60 -18.26
CA GLY A 499 45.88 -13.92 -19.36
C GLY A 499 46.12 -12.42 -19.10
N SER A 500 45.12 -11.71 -18.55
CA SER A 500 45.24 -10.29 -18.19
C SER A 500 46.22 -10.03 -17.03
N LEU A 501 46.21 -10.87 -15.98
CA LEU A 501 47.16 -10.79 -14.86
C LEU A 501 48.60 -11.01 -15.33
N LEU A 502 48.78 -11.96 -16.23
CA LEU A 502 50.06 -12.31 -16.79
C LEU A 502 50.64 -11.21 -17.69
N ALA A 503 49.79 -10.46 -18.40
CA ALA A 503 50.20 -9.23 -19.09
C ALA A 503 50.54 -8.11 -18.11
N ALA A 504 49.77 -7.95 -17.03
CA ALA A 504 50.00 -6.91 -16.01
C ALA A 504 51.28 -7.12 -15.19
N ALA A 505 51.59 -8.37 -14.82
CA ALA A 505 52.80 -8.73 -14.07
C ALA A 505 54.10 -8.39 -14.83
N ALA A 506 54.03 -8.21 -16.16
CA ALA A 506 55.16 -7.80 -16.98
C ALA A 506 55.40 -6.28 -17.00
N VAL A 507 54.55 -5.48 -16.36
CA VAL A 507 54.60 -4.00 -16.37
C VAL A 507 55.31 -3.43 -15.14
N VAL A 508 55.46 -4.19 -14.04
CA VAL A 508 56.10 -3.72 -12.80
C VAL A 508 57.62 -3.97 -12.85
N PRO A 509 58.48 -2.92 -12.88
CA PRO A 509 59.91 -3.10 -12.74
C PRO A 509 60.31 -3.15 -11.26
N GLY A 510 61.03 -4.20 -10.86
CA GLY A 510 61.89 -4.16 -9.68
C GLY A 510 61.47 -5.02 -8.49
N ILE A 511 61.58 -6.35 -8.62
CA ILE A 511 61.94 -7.21 -7.48
C ILE A 511 63.00 -8.20 -7.97
N ARG A 512 64.27 -7.76 -7.97
CA ARG A 512 65.45 -8.63 -7.93
C ARG A 512 66.24 -8.26 -6.69
N GLY A 513 66.62 -9.27 -5.91
CA GLY A 513 67.04 -9.16 -4.53
C GLY A 513 68.44 -8.61 -4.27
N GLY A 514 68.78 -8.58 -2.97
CA GLY A 514 70.15 -8.45 -2.48
C GLY A 514 70.33 -7.36 -1.40
N GLY A 515 70.42 -7.80 -0.13
CA GLY A 515 71.50 -7.40 0.79
C GLY A 515 71.51 -6.02 1.47
N ARG A 516 71.50 -6.10 2.82
CA ARG A 516 72.06 -5.18 3.85
C ARG A 516 71.28 -3.92 4.24
N GLY A 517 70.87 -3.86 5.51
CA GLY A 517 70.56 -2.62 6.25
C GLY A 517 71.81 -1.74 6.46
N PRO A 518 71.73 -0.55 7.10
CA PRO A 518 71.15 -0.35 8.44
C PRO A 518 70.44 1.01 8.70
N GLY A 519 69.94 1.22 9.92
CA GLY A 519 70.06 2.52 10.60
C GLY A 519 68.78 3.23 11.05
N ILE A 520 68.43 3.11 12.33
CA ILE A 520 67.56 4.04 13.06
C ILE A 520 68.41 5.25 13.48
N GLY A 521 67.93 6.48 13.27
CA GLY A 521 68.57 7.70 13.77
C GLY A 521 67.74 8.97 13.56
N SER A 522 67.07 9.40 14.64
CA SER A 522 66.61 10.75 15.04
C SER A 522 66.45 11.89 14.00
N VAL A 523 65.41 12.74 14.15
CA VAL A 523 65.54 14.22 14.22
C VAL A 523 64.24 14.93 14.68
N ARG A 524 64.42 15.71 15.75
CA ARG A 524 63.84 16.97 16.27
C ARG A 524 62.44 17.51 15.85
N ARG A 525 61.72 17.99 16.90
CA ARG A 525 60.66 19.02 16.89
C ARG A 525 61.11 20.37 16.31
N PRO A 526 60.16 21.18 15.80
CA PRO A 526 60.19 22.64 15.94
C PRO A 526 58.95 23.25 16.64
N ARG A 527 59.13 24.52 17.04
CA ARG A 527 58.41 25.35 18.03
C ARG A 527 57.09 25.99 17.53
N ARG A 528 56.24 26.36 18.51
CA ARG A 528 55.14 27.35 18.46
C ARG A 528 55.58 28.76 18.05
N PRO A 529 54.62 29.60 17.63
CA PRO A 529 54.49 30.95 18.20
C PRO A 529 53.10 31.22 18.83
N ALA A 530 53.10 32.09 19.85
CA ALA A 530 51.96 32.75 20.52
C ALA A 530 51.30 33.78 19.57
N GLY A 531 50.11 34.34 19.75
CA GLY A 531 49.10 34.37 20.81
C GLY A 531 48.34 35.71 20.66
N ARG A 532 47.01 35.73 20.81
CA ARG A 532 46.24 36.90 21.31
C ARG A 532 44.79 36.52 21.64
N THR A 533 44.35 37.04 22.78
CA THR A 533 43.17 36.73 23.61
C THR A 533 42.08 37.81 23.44
N VAL A 534 40.78 37.46 23.30
CA VAL A 534 39.63 37.60 24.27
C VAL A 534 39.09 39.05 24.40
N PRO A 535 37.80 39.39 24.75
CA PRO A 535 36.69 38.59 25.32
C PRO A 535 35.25 38.77 24.76
N LEU A 536 34.40 37.84 25.22
CA LEU A 536 32.94 37.87 25.36
C LEU A 536 32.44 38.91 26.39
N VAL A 537 31.26 39.49 26.15
CA VAL A 537 30.46 40.20 27.17
C VAL A 537 29.12 39.50 27.38
N ARG A 538 28.84 39.22 28.65
CA ARG A 538 27.59 38.78 29.27
C ARG A 538 27.02 39.98 30.02
N GLN A 539 25.72 40.26 29.95
CA GLN A 539 25.05 41.12 30.94
C GLN A 539 23.68 40.55 31.26
N ALA A 540 23.36 40.55 32.56
CA ALA A 540 22.08 40.15 33.13
C ALA A 540 21.62 41.20 34.15
N ALA A 541 20.34 41.56 34.04
CA ALA A 541 19.30 41.69 35.08
C ALA A 541 19.17 42.97 35.96
N THR A 542 17.88 43.22 36.26
CA THR A 542 17.21 44.08 37.28
C THR A 542 16.95 45.54 36.85
N GLY A 543 15.76 46.15 37.00
CA GLY A 543 14.44 45.78 37.55
C GLY A 543 13.48 47.00 37.55
N GLU A 544 12.20 46.75 37.89
CA GLU A 544 11.12 47.68 38.30
C GLU A 544 10.19 48.39 37.27
N SER A 545 8.90 48.40 37.63
CA SER A 545 7.68 48.96 36.99
C SER A 545 7.01 49.95 38.00
N PRO A 546 5.77 50.51 37.85
CA PRO A 546 4.79 50.61 36.75
C PRO A 546 4.18 52.07 36.60
N PRO A 547 2.85 52.34 36.42
CA PRO A 547 2.14 52.86 35.21
C PRO A 547 1.41 54.23 35.51
N PRO A 548 0.28 54.69 34.90
CA PRO A 548 -0.58 54.22 33.77
C PRO A 548 -1.09 55.28 32.76
N SER A 549 -1.71 54.85 31.64
CA SER A 549 -3.11 55.15 31.23
C SER A 549 -3.50 54.36 29.99
#